data_AF-G4CW70-F1
#
_entry.id   AF-G4CW70-F1
#
_cell.length_a   1.000
_cell.length_b   1.000
_cell.length_c   1.000
_cell.angle_alpha   90.00
_cell.angle_beta   90.00
_cell.angle_gamma   90.00
#
_symmetry.space_group_name_H-M   'P 1'
#
loop_
_entity.id
_entity.type
_entity.pdbx_description
1 polymer ?
#
loop_
_entity_poly.entity_id
_entity_poly.type
_entity_poly.pdbx_seq_one_letter_code
_entity_poly.pdbx_strand_id
1 'polypeptide(L)' 'MVGHDNWEILSTGSRPPLTTIDMNLQGLGRRAANLLFDAIGGNPSHGVEKVPCRLVVRGSTLSTV' A
#
# COMPACT_ATOMS: atom_id res chain seq x y z
N MET A 1 12.19 -9.80 9.32
CA MET A 1 12.31 -9.01 8.08
C MET A 1 10.95 -8.44 7.70
N VAL A 2 10.90 -7.18 7.26
CA VAL A 2 9.67 -6.52 6.79
C VAL A 2 9.88 -6.07 5.33
N GLY A 3 8.94 -6.40 4.45
CA GLY A 3 8.91 -5.98 3.05
C GLY A 3 7.97 -4.78 2.78
N HIS A 4 7.81 -4.43 1.51
CA HIS A 4 6.95 -3.34 1.04
C HIS A 4 5.96 -3.83 -0.05
N ASP A 5 4.96 -3.02 -0.38
CA ASP A 5 3.87 -3.20 -1.36
C ASP A 5 2.78 -4.22 -1.04
N ASN A 6 3.08 -5.27 -0.27
CA ASN A 6 2.18 -6.40 -0.06
C ASN A 6 1.74 -7.11 -1.36
N TRP A 7 2.66 -7.28 -2.32
CA TRP A 7 2.36 -8.10 -3.49
C TRP A 7 2.11 -9.55 -3.03
N GLU A 8 0.83 -9.93 -3.00
CA GLU A 8 0.36 -11.11 -2.28
C GLU A 8 1.08 -12.38 -2.74
N ILE A 9 1.26 -12.54 -4.06
CA ILE A 9 1.95 -13.66 -4.70
C ILE A 9 3.35 -13.89 -4.07
N LEU A 10 4.14 -12.83 -3.91
CA LEU A 10 5.49 -12.94 -3.34
C LEU A 10 5.46 -13.04 -1.81
N SER A 11 4.60 -12.23 -1.17
CA SER A 11 4.55 -12.16 0.29
C SER A 11 4.06 -13.45 0.94
N THR A 12 3.14 -14.18 0.31
CA THR A 12 2.64 -15.48 0.81
C THR A 12 3.45 -16.66 0.31
N GLY A 13 4.07 -16.55 -0.87
CA GLY A 13 4.92 -17.60 -1.46
C GLY A 13 6.31 -17.74 -0.81
N SER A 14 6.75 -16.74 -0.06
CA SER A 14 8.04 -16.75 0.65
C SER A 14 8.04 -17.70 1.86
N ARG A 15 9.22 -18.18 2.27
CA ARG A 15 9.41 -19.02 3.47
C ARG A 15 10.47 -18.42 4.41
N PRO A 16 10.07 -17.90 5.59
CA PRO A 16 8.71 -17.72 6.08
C PRO A 16 7.91 -16.68 5.25
N PRO A 17 6.57 -16.70 5.26
CA PRO A 17 5.76 -15.67 4.62
C PRO A 17 6.13 -14.27 5.14
N LEU A 18 6.20 -13.30 4.24
CA LEU A 18 6.75 -11.97 4.52
C LEU A 18 5.72 -11.04 5.18
N THR A 19 6.07 -10.54 6.36
CA THR A 19 5.50 -9.31 6.91
C THR A 19 5.81 -8.16 5.97
N THR A 20 4.84 -7.31 5.66
CA THR A 20 5.00 -6.26 4.64
C THR A 20 4.05 -5.09 4.88
N ILE A 21 4.40 -3.91 4.38
CA ILE A 21 3.51 -2.75 4.33
C ILE A 21 2.62 -2.86 3.09
N ASP A 22 1.30 -2.86 3.29
CA ASP A 22 0.30 -2.70 2.24
C ASP A 22 0.02 -1.21 2.05
N MET A 23 0.35 -0.72 0.87
CA MET A 23 0.29 0.71 0.51
C MET A 23 -1.10 1.17 0.07
N ASN A 24 -2.12 0.31 0.10
CA ASN A 24 -3.48 0.64 -0.36
C ASN A 24 -3.47 1.22 -1.81
N LEU A 25 -2.71 0.57 -2.71
CA LEU A 25 -2.48 1.07 -4.07
C LEU A 25 -3.78 1.26 -4.86
N GLN A 26 -4.80 0.44 -4.60
CA GLN A 26 -6.13 0.62 -5.19
C GLN A 26 -6.80 1.92 -4.73
N GLY A 27 -6.76 2.22 -3.44
CA GLY A 27 -7.28 3.47 -2.87
C GLY A 27 -6.50 4.68 -3.37
N LEU A 28 -5.17 4.59 -3.40
CA LEU A 28 -4.29 5.61 -3.96
C LEU A 28 -4.63 5.91 -5.43
N GLY A 29 -4.76 4.88 -6.26
CA GLY A 29 -5.14 5.03 -7.67
C GLY A 29 -6.52 5.66 -7.86
N ARG A 30 -7.51 5.25 -7.05
CA ARG A 30 -8.85 5.87 -7.06
C ARG A 30 -8.79 7.34 -6.69
N ARG A 31 -8.02 7.71 -5.65
CA ARG A 31 -7.87 9.10 -5.24
C ARG A 31 -7.18 9.94 -6.32
N ALA A 32 -6.11 9.41 -6.92
CA ALA A 32 -5.41 10.07 -8.02
C ALA A 32 -6.33 10.30 -9.23
N ALA A 33 -7.15 9.31 -9.59
CA ALA A 33 -8.12 9.45 -10.68
C ALA A 33 -9.16 10.54 -10.38
N ASN A 34 -9.71 10.57 -9.16
CA ASN A 34 -10.66 11.62 -8.76
C ASN A 34 -10.03 13.02 -8.86
N LEU A 35 -8.81 13.18 -8.33
CA LEU A 35 -8.09 14.46 -8.40
C LEU A 35 -7.82 14.90 -9.84
N LEU A 36 -7.54 13.95 -10.74
CA LEU A 36 -7.37 14.22 -12.16
C LEU A 36 -8.69 14.69 -12.80
N PHE A 37 -9.81 14.04 -12.48
CA PHE A 37 -11.12 14.46 -12.99
C PHE A 37 -11.52 15.85 -12.48
N ASP A 38 -11.27 16.14 -11.20
CA ASP A 38 -11.51 17.48 -10.63
C ASP A 38 -10.68 18.55 -11.35
N ALA A 39 -9.40 18.25 -11.63
CA ALA A 39 -8.53 19.15 -12.39
C ALA A 39 -9.01 19.36 -13.83
N ILE A 40 -9.46 18.31 -14.53
CA ILE A 40 -10.07 18.42 -15.86
C ILE A 40 -11.34 19.29 -15.82
N GLY A 41 -12.11 19.21 -14.73
CA GLY A 41 -13.28 20.04 -14.47
C GLY A 41 -12.99 21.48 -14.03
N GLY A 42 -11.71 21.89 -13.99
CA GLY A 42 -11.30 23.24 -13.61
C GLY A 42 -11.09 23.49 -12.11
N ASN A 43 -11.12 22.44 -11.29
CA ASN A 43 -10.92 22.50 -9.84
C ASN A 43 -9.68 21.70 -9.39
N PRO A 44 -8.46 22.11 -9.74
CA PRO A 44 -7.26 21.37 -9.35
C PRO A 44 -6.99 21.46 -7.84
N SER A 45 -6.49 20.36 -7.27
CA SER A 45 -5.93 20.32 -5.90
C SER A 45 -4.40 20.24 -5.96
N HIS A 46 -3.73 20.85 -4.99
CA HIS A 46 -2.26 20.94 -4.94
C HIS A 46 -1.72 20.53 -3.57
N GLY A 47 -0.43 20.18 -3.54
CA GLY A 47 0.27 19.78 -2.33
C GLY A 47 0.30 18.26 -2.13
N VAL A 48 0.70 17.86 -0.92
CA VAL A 48 0.89 16.45 -0.55
C VAL A 48 -0.32 15.95 0.22
N GLU A 49 -0.96 14.92 -0.30
CA GLU A 49 -2.01 14.17 0.40
C GLU A 49 -1.44 12.85 0.92
N LYS A 50 -1.71 12.53 2.19
CA LYS A 50 -1.33 11.25 2.79
C LYS A 50 -2.46 10.25 2.63
N VAL A 51 -2.17 9.11 2.03
CA VAL A 51 -3.08 7.96 1.92
C VAL A 51 -2.69 6.92 2.97
N PRO A 52 -3.64 6.33 3.72
CA PRO A 52 -3.31 5.36 4.76
C PRO A 52 -2.72 4.08 4.16
N CYS A 53 -1.67 3.57 4.80
CA CYS A 53 -1.12 2.23 4.60
C CYS A 53 -1.36 1.37 5.85
N ARG A 54 -1.08 0.07 5.77
CA ARG A 54 -1.17 -0.84 6.91
C ARG A 54 -0.02 -1.85 6.93
N LEU A 55 0.41 -2.23 8.14
CA LEU A 55 1.33 -3.33 8.33
C LEU A 55 0.57 -4.66 8.31
N VAL A 56 0.97 -5.58 7.43
CA VAL A 56 0.45 -6.95 7.38
C VAL A 56 1.49 -7.88 7.98
N VAL A 57 1.24 -8.34 9.21
CA VAL A 57 2.15 -9.22 9.96
C VAL A 57 2.04 -10.66 9.47
N ARG A 58 3.19 -11.29 9.22
CA ARG A 58 3.35 -12.71 8.86
C ARG A 58 4.61 -13.31 9.52
N GLY A 59 4.97 -14.52 9.10
CA GLY A 59 6.01 -15.34 9.75
C GLY A 59 7.40 -14.73 9.80
N SER A 60 7.78 -13.84 8.87
CA SER A 60 9.12 -13.26 8.83
C SER A 60 9.46 -12.30 9.98
N THR A 61 8.49 -11.94 10.83
CA THR A 61 8.72 -11.14 12.05
C THR A 61 8.17 -11.80 13.31
N LEU A 62 7.67 -13.03 13.23
CA LEU A 62 7.31 -13.77 14.43
C LEU A 62 8.60 -14.32 15.05
N SER A 63 8.76 -14.15 16.36
CA SER A 63 9.86 -14.77 17.09
C SER A 63 9.57 -16.26 17.21
N THR A 64 10.51 -17.10 16.81
CA THR A 64 10.48 -18.51 17.17
C THR A 64 10.79 -18.60 18.66
N VAL A 65 9.79 -18.97 19.46
CA VAL A 65 10.00 -19.54 20.81
C VAL A 65 10.25 -21.03 20.69
#